data_AF-A0A7J5JAH0-F1
#
_entry.id   AF-A0A7J5JAH0-F1
#
_cell.length_a   1.000
_cell.length_b   1.000
_cell.length_c   1.000
_cell.angle_alpha   90.00
_cell.angle_beta   90.00
_cell.angle_gamma   90.00
#
_symmetry.space_group_name_H-M   'P 1'
#
loop_
_entity.id
_entity.type
_entity.pdbx_description
1 polymer ?
#
loop_
_entity_poly.entity_id
_entity_poly.type
_entity_poly.pdbx_seq_one_letter_code
_entity_poly.pdbx_strand_id
1 'polypeptide(L)'
;MKYKFTKIILLTAVVAGLTTACTPAGENIPTGKRYEFNNILDITYTPDTLTRCGGWFTDAGSWMGFTLPQKDHWVNGFCGPFSLDMNRRQWMAQSAVTVRYADQANVIFTPDSTCYFPGELYLSASSEEGKIIQRLNFLDASTALLRIHSDAGKELSLTASQWGKEIQVQTDQNTVIARHPSGEIVALTFTPDVSVKGTDNNYQAKINGSEHDTYVAISFYTGEKELSAGLQKAQLVLSNPQEGLKANKERWEGYLTKILRKDMKPEYDRIAVKAVVTLISNWRTHRGGLLHEGIVPSHAAYYFVGFWAWDTWRFSAALAKFDPELAKDNIRAMFDYQQPDGMIIDCIYTDPAENNARDSKPPLVSWAVDEIFTHTNDTAFISEMYPQLMAYYKWWYNKRDHNRNGMCV
;
A
#
# COMPACT_ATOMS: atom_id res chain seq x y z
N MET A 1 -53.53 -20.22 -45.98
CA MET A 1 -53.31 -20.01 -44.53
C MET A 1 -52.05 -19.18 -44.35
N LYS A 2 -52.22 -17.91 -43.96
CA LYS A 2 -51.13 -16.93 -43.74
C LYS A 2 -50.79 -16.94 -42.25
N TYR A 3 -49.60 -17.41 -41.87
CA TYR A 3 -49.15 -17.34 -40.49
C TYR A 3 -48.48 -15.97 -40.23
N LYS A 4 -48.98 -15.28 -39.21
CA LYS A 4 -48.57 -13.94 -38.76
C LYS A 4 -47.18 -13.98 -38.15
N PHE A 5 -46.32 -13.06 -38.56
CA PHE A 5 -45.08 -12.69 -37.86
C PHE A 5 -45.43 -11.86 -36.62
N THR A 6 -45.09 -12.36 -35.44
CA THR A 6 -45.13 -11.59 -34.20
C THR A 6 -43.72 -11.06 -33.94
N LYS A 7 -43.51 -9.74 -34.10
CA LYS A 7 -42.26 -9.07 -33.72
C LYS A 7 -42.16 -9.05 -32.19
N ILE A 8 -41.20 -9.78 -31.64
CA ILE A 8 -40.75 -9.60 -30.26
C ILE A 8 -39.69 -8.51 -30.29
N ILE A 9 -40.02 -7.33 -29.78
CA ILE A 9 -39.07 -6.26 -29.52
C ILE A 9 -38.36 -6.62 -28.21
N LEU A 10 -37.10 -7.03 -28.28
CA LEU A 10 -36.23 -7.08 -27.10
C LEU A 10 -35.90 -5.64 -26.70
N LEU A 11 -36.48 -5.17 -25.59
CA LEU A 11 -36.01 -3.97 -24.90
C LEU A 11 -34.70 -4.35 -24.19
N THR A 12 -33.56 -3.95 -24.76
CA THR A 12 -32.28 -3.97 -24.03
C THR A 12 -32.32 -2.86 -23.00
N ALA A 13 -32.60 -3.19 -21.75
CA ALA A 13 -32.42 -2.29 -20.63
C ALA A 13 -30.91 -2.04 -20.46
N VAL A 14 -30.45 -0.87 -20.90
CA VAL A 14 -29.13 -0.34 -20.52
C VAL A 14 -29.24 0.00 -19.04
N VAL A 15 -28.74 -0.89 -18.20
CA VAL A 15 -28.45 -0.56 -16.80
C VAL A 15 -27.26 0.38 -16.82
N ALA A 16 -27.55 1.69 -16.90
CA ALA A 16 -26.59 2.71 -16.55
C ALA A 16 -26.30 2.54 -15.06
N GLY A 17 -25.17 1.89 -14.74
CA GLY A 17 -24.64 1.89 -13.39
C GLY A 17 -24.39 3.34 -13.00
N LEU A 18 -25.23 3.86 -12.10
CA LEU A 18 -24.98 5.11 -11.40
C LEU A 18 -23.72 4.92 -10.58
N THR A 19 -22.57 5.23 -11.17
CA THR A 19 -21.37 5.50 -10.41
C THR A 19 -21.67 6.74 -9.58
N THR A 20 -21.86 6.56 -8.27
CA THR A 20 -21.83 7.67 -7.32
C THR A 20 -20.43 8.27 -7.43
N ALA A 21 -20.29 9.29 -8.26
CA ALA A 21 -19.06 10.04 -8.40
C ALA A 21 -18.73 10.59 -7.01
N CYS A 22 -17.52 10.31 -6.51
CA CYS A 22 -16.98 11.00 -5.36
C CYS A 22 -16.77 12.46 -5.76
N THR A 23 -17.77 13.31 -5.60
CA THR A 23 -17.64 14.75 -5.77
C THR A 23 -17.14 15.35 -4.45
N PRO A 24 -15.90 15.88 -4.39
CA PRO A 24 -15.49 16.71 -3.26
C PRO A 24 -16.29 18.02 -3.36
N ALA A 25 -17.08 18.33 -2.34
CA ALA A 25 -17.66 19.66 -2.20
C ALA A 25 -16.61 20.60 -1.54
N GLY A 26 -16.46 21.82 -2.08
CA GLY A 26 -15.65 22.90 -1.47
C GLY A 26 -14.28 23.16 -2.15
N GLU A 27 -13.71 24.35 -1.90
CA GLU A 27 -12.52 24.99 -2.51
C GLU A 27 -11.20 24.18 -2.51
N ASN A 28 -11.22 22.93 -2.07
CA ASN A 28 -10.08 21.99 -2.02
C ASN A 28 -10.31 20.77 -2.92
N ILE A 29 -10.78 20.96 -4.17
CA ILE A 29 -10.86 19.85 -5.14
C ILE A 29 -9.43 19.46 -5.52
N PRO A 30 -8.99 18.23 -5.22
CA PRO A 30 -7.64 17.80 -5.55
C PRO A 30 -7.43 17.79 -7.06
N THR A 31 -6.31 18.35 -7.51
CA THR A 31 -5.91 18.34 -8.93
C THR A 31 -4.88 17.25 -9.21
N GLY A 32 -5.00 16.57 -10.34
CA GLY A 32 -4.08 15.51 -10.78
C GLY A 32 -4.81 14.38 -11.50
N LYS A 33 -4.11 13.66 -12.37
CA LYS A 33 -4.67 12.55 -13.15
C LYS A 33 -5.20 11.43 -12.26
N ARG A 34 -4.57 11.20 -11.09
CA ARG A 34 -5.00 10.12 -10.19
C ARG A 34 -6.46 10.24 -9.75
N TYR A 35 -7.02 11.45 -9.68
CA TYR A 35 -8.40 11.66 -9.25
C TYR A 35 -9.45 11.30 -10.31
N GLU A 36 -9.02 11.10 -11.57
CA GLU A 36 -9.85 10.52 -12.63
C GLU A 36 -10.08 9.01 -12.43
N PHE A 37 -9.25 8.36 -11.60
CA PHE A 37 -9.26 6.92 -11.34
C PHE A 37 -9.75 6.58 -9.93
N ASN A 38 -10.93 7.08 -9.57
CA ASN A 38 -11.59 6.76 -8.31
C ASN A 38 -11.94 5.25 -8.20
N ASN A 39 -12.00 4.74 -6.97
CA ASN A 39 -12.38 3.35 -6.64
C ASN A 39 -11.64 2.32 -7.50
N ILE A 40 -10.33 2.51 -7.64
CA ILE A 40 -9.52 1.70 -8.57
C ILE A 40 -9.47 0.22 -8.17
N LEU A 41 -9.45 -0.04 -6.85
CA LEU A 41 -9.57 -1.35 -6.22
C LEU A 41 -10.59 -1.26 -5.09
N ASP A 42 -11.35 -2.34 -4.87
CA ASP A 42 -12.21 -2.48 -3.69
C ASP A 42 -11.44 -3.22 -2.59
N ILE A 43 -11.15 -2.48 -1.51
CA ILE A 43 -10.45 -2.97 -0.31
C ILE A 43 -11.33 -2.80 0.93
N THR A 44 -12.64 -2.66 0.75
CA THR A 44 -13.55 -2.34 1.84
C THR A 44 -13.63 -3.52 2.80
N TYR A 45 -13.22 -3.31 4.04
CA TYR A 45 -13.22 -4.31 5.08
C TYR A 45 -13.05 -3.65 6.45
N THR A 46 -14.04 -3.83 7.33
CA THR A 46 -13.90 -3.48 8.75
C THR A 46 -13.46 -4.74 9.50
N PRO A 47 -12.28 -4.74 10.15
CA PRO A 47 -11.77 -5.93 10.83
C PRO A 47 -12.75 -6.51 11.85
N ASP A 48 -13.18 -7.74 11.61
CA ASP A 48 -14.09 -8.53 12.48
C ASP A 48 -13.47 -9.86 12.94
N THR A 49 -12.25 -10.19 12.47
CA THR A 49 -11.51 -11.47 12.66
C THR A 49 -12.17 -12.72 12.07
N LEU A 50 -13.33 -12.60 11.45
CA LEU A 50 -14.17 -13.70 10.97
C LEU A 50 -14.16 -13.83 9.45
N THR A 51 -13.94 -12.72 8.73
CA THR A 51 -14.01 -12.69 7.27
C THR A 51 -12.67 -12.37 6.61
N ARG A 52 -12.51 -12.82 5.37
CA ARG A 52 -11.24 -12.68 4.63
C ARG A 52 -11.13 -11.29 4.02
N CYS A 53 -10.10 -10.54 4.42
CA CYS A 53 -9.73 -9.29 3.77
C CYS A 53 -9.23 -9.52 2.33
N GLY A 54 -9.72 -8.72 1.37
CA GLY A 54 -9.41 -8.84 -0.06
C GLY A 54 -8.12 -8.15 -0.52
N GLY A 55 -7.55 -7.28 0.31
CA GLY A 55 -6.37 -6.49 -0.01
C GLY A 55 -6.27 -5.26 0.89
N TRP A 56 -5.15 -4.55 0.81
CA TRP A 56 -4.89 -3.37 1.63
C TRP A 56 -4.37 -2.22 0.78
N PHE A 57 -4.68 -1.00 1.19
CA PHE A 57 -3.94 0.18 0.77
C PHE A 57 -2.57 0.16 1.45
N THR A 58 -1.54 0.06 0.64
CA THR A 58 -0.14 0.17 1.02
C THR A 58 0.61 0.77 -0.16
N ASP A 59 1.68 1.50 0.12
CA ASP A 59 2.47 2.25 -0.85
C ASP A 59 3.88 2.48 -0.29
N ALA A 60 4.79 2.97 -1.12
CA ALA A 60 6.17 3.30 -0.74
C ALA A 60 6.97 2.14 -0.13
N GLY A 61 6.65 0.89 -0.49
CA GLY A 61 7.34 -0.29 0.04
C GLY A 61 6.91 -0.70 1.45
N SER A 62 5.82 -0.14 1.98
CA SER A 62 5.47 -0.33 3.38
C SER A 62 5.07 -1.76 3.75
N TRP A 63 5.41 -2.15 4.98
CA TRP A 63 4.97 -3.39 5.62
C TRP A 63 3.67 -3.24 6.42
N MET A 64 3.05 -2.05 6.41
CA MET A 64 1.71 -1.85 6.95
C MET A 64 0.67 -1.60 5.84
N GLY A 65 -0.57 -1.97 6.12
CA GLY A 65 -1.70 -1.77 5.22
C GLY A 65 -2.95 -1.24 5.94
N PHE A 66 -3.80 -0.56 5.17
CA PHE A 66 -5.08 -0.02 5.64
C PHE A 66 -6.24 -0.46 4.75
N THR A 67 -7.45 -0.44 5.27
CA THR A 67 -8.68 -0.66 4.49
C THR A 67 -9.68 0.47 4.68
N LEU A 68 -10.65 0.55 3.77
CA LEU A 68 -11.82 1.41 3.95
C LEU A 68 -12.84 0.67 4.83
N PRO A 69 -13.49 1.33 5.80
CA PRO A 69 -14.52 0.70 6.62
C PRO A 69 -15.75 0.34 5.77
N GLN A 70 -16.37 -0.80 6.09
CA GLN A 70 -17.64 -1.20 5.51
C GLN A 70 -18.78 -0.29 6.02
N LYS A 71 -19.77 -0.04 5.16
CA LYS A 71 -20.90 0.86 5.50
C LYS A 71 -21.78 0.29 6.62
N ASP A 72 -21.95 -1.02 6.68
CA ASP A 72 -22.74 -1.72 7.70
C ASP A 72 -21.97 -1.99 9.00
N HIS A 73 -20.63 -1.85 8.96
CA HIS A 73 -19.73 -1.96 10.12
C HIS A 73 -18.85 -0.71 10.19
N TRP A 74 -19.51 0.46 10.22
CA TRP A 74 -18.82 1.75 10.06
C TRP A 74 -17.90 2.07 11.25
N VAL A 75 -16.72 2.58 10.91
CA VAL A 75 -15.79 3.23 11.84
C VAL A 75 -15.42 4.57 11.22
N ASN A 76 -15.48 5.68 11.99
CA ASN A 76 -15.16 7.01 11.46
C ASN A 76 -13.64 7.25 11.42
N GLY A 77 -12.93 6.39 10.68
CA GLY A 77 -11.49 6.35 10.54
C GLY A 77 -11.08 5.24 9.57
N PHE A 78 -9.85 5.27 9.08
CA PHE A 78 -9.32 4.17 8.26
C PHE A 78 -9.08 2.94 9.12
N CYS A 79 -9.37 1.76 8.59
CA CYS A 79 -9.14 0.51 9.29
C CYS A 79 -7.67 0.13 9.24
N GLY A 80 -7.11 -0.35 10.35
CA GLY A 80 -5.68 -0.66 10.49
C GLY A 80 -4.91 0.24 11.47
N PRO A 81 -3.57 0.10 11.54
CA PRO A 81 -2.73 -0.66 10.60
C PRO A 81 -2.83 -2.20 10.69
N PHE A 82 -2.60 -2.88 9.56
CA PHE A 82 -2.38 -4.33 9.47
C PHE A 82 -0.91 -4.63 9.17
N SER A 83 -0.31 -5.59 9.87
CA SER A 83 1.04 -6.10 9.56
C SER A 83 0.98 -7.05 8.37
N LEU A 84 1.68 -6.70 7.29
CA LEU A 84 1.69 -7.45 6.04
C LEU A 84 2.70 -8.59 6.03
N ASP A 85 3.62 -8.66 6.99
CA ASP A 85 4.64 -9.71 7.06
C ASP A 85 4.02 -11.11 7.14
N MET A 86 4.57 -12.05 6.37
CA MET A 86 4.03 -13.41 6.21
C MET A 86 3.85 -14.13 7.55
N ASN A 87 4.79 -13.93 8.48
CA ASN A 87 4.84 -14.62 9.77
C ASN A 87 4.04 -13.88 10.87
N ARG A 88 3.44 -12.73 10.55
CA ARG A 88 2.67 -11.89 11.49
C ARG A 88 1.20 -11.81 11.11
N ARG A 89 0.88 -11.28 9.92
CA ARG A 89 -0.48 -11.22 9.34
C ARG A 89 -1.58 -10.82 10.33
N GLN A 90 -1.39 -9.71 11.05
CA GLN A 90 -2.25 -9.33 12.16
C GLN A 90 -2.67 -7.86 12.12
N TRP A 91 -3.89 -7.59 12.59
CA TRP A 91 -4.37 -6.22 12.81
C TRP A 91 -3.76 -5.67 14.09
N MET A 92 -3.08 -4.52 14.00
CA MET A 92 -2.59 -3.79 15.16
C MET A 92 -3.76 -3.09 15.88
N ALA A 93 -4.74 -2.63 15.11
CA ALA A 93 -6.02 -2.11 15.60
C ALA A 93 -7.11 -2.34 14.55
N GLN A 94 -8.38 -2.34 14.97
CA GLN A 94 -9.49 -2.19 14.03
C GLN A 94 -9.38 -0.83 13.33
N SER A 95 -9.13 0.24 14.09
CA SER A 95 -8.70 1.54 13.59
C SER A 95 -7.85 2.23 14.65
N ALA A 96 -6.59 2.54 14.34
CA ALA A 96 -5.71 3.23 15.28
C ALA A 96 -6.12 4.69 15.52
N VAL A 97 -6.87 5.29 14.59
CA VAL A 97 -7.33 6.67 14.68
C VAL A 97 -8.77 6.77 14.18
N THR A 98 -9.69 6.96 15.12
CA THR A 98 -11.07 7.35 14.87
C THR A 98 -11.27 8.82 15.22
N VAL A 99 -12.18 9.50 14.53
CA VAL A 99 -12.43 10.94 14.73
C VAL A 99 -13.90 11.17 15.12
N ARG A 100 -14.12 12.01 16.13
CA ARG A 100 -15.46 12.44 16.57
C ARG A 100 -15.42 13.86 17.10
N TYR A 101 -16.59 14.49 17.28
CA TYR A 101 -16.69 15.75 18.03
C TYR A 101 -16.46 15.50 19.53
N ALA A 102 -15.71 16.38 20.20
CA ALA A 102 -15.25 16.17 21.58
C ALA A 102 -16.37 16.36 22.62
N ASP A 103 -17.31 17.25 22.34
CA ASP A 103 -18.45 17.63 23.17
C ASP A 103 -19.60 16.60 23.16
N GLN A 104 -19.64 15.72 22.16
CA GLN A 104 -20.73 14.77 21.98
C GLN A 104 -20.22 13.37 21.57
N ALA A 105 -19.91 12.54 22.56
CA ALA A 105 -19.39 11.19 22.33
C ALA A 105 -20.33 10.25 21.57
N ASN A 106 -21.62 10.58 21.49
CA ASN A 106 -22.66 9.72 20.92
C ASN A 106 -23.14 10.17 19.52
N VAL A 107 -22.47 11.14 18.89
CA VAL A 107 -22.82 11.56 17.52
C VAL A 107 -22.59 10.38 16.57
N ILE A 108 -23.64 10.02 15.85
CA ILE A 108 -23.59 9.00 14.82
C ILE A 108 -23.19 9.68 13.51
N PHE A 109 -22.02 9.31 12.99
CA PHE A 109 -21.57 9.72 11.68
C PHE A 109 -22.13 8.77 10.61
N THR A 110 -22.77 9.34 9.59
CA THR A 110 -23.23 8.60 8.41
C THR A 110 -22.16 8.70 7.32
N PRO A 111 -21.75 7.58 6.70
CA PRO A 111 -20.75 7.61 5.63
C PRO A 111 -21.28 8.33 4.38
N ASP A 112 -20.60 9.39 3.95
CA ASP A 112 -20.93 10.10 2.71
C ASP A 112 -20.24 9.45 1.52
N SER A 113 -18.92 9.24 1.62
CA SER A 113 -18.09 8.78 0.52
C SER A 113 -16.79 8.18 1.04
N THR A 114 -16.37 7.09 0.42
CA THR A 114 -15.08 6.43 0.63
C THR A 114 -14.48 6.16 -0.74
N CYS A 115 -13.18 6.41 -0.92
CA CYS A 115 -12.54 6.20 -2.20
C CYS A 115 -11.09 5.76 -2.06
N TYR A 116 -10.68 4.85 -2.93
CA TYR A 116 -9.29 4.53 -3.18
C TYR A 116 -8.85 5.13 -4.52
N PHE A 117 -8.00 6.17 -4.44
CA PHE A 117 -7.28 6.75 -5.57
C PHE A 117 -5.84 6.21 -5.63
N PRO A 118 -5.17 6.20 -6.80
CA PRO A 118 -3.74 5.94 -6.87
C PRO A 118 -2.93 6.82 -5.89
N GLY A 119 -2.41 6.19 -4.83
CA GLY A 119 -1.61 6.84 -3.79
C GLY A 119 -2.35 7.53 -2.65
N GLU A 120 -3.68 7.44 -2.58
CA GLU A 120 -4.49 8.11 -1.54
C GLU A 120 -5.75 7.31 -1.19
N LEU A 121 -6.04 7.19 0.11
CA LEU A 121 -7.39 6.89 0.57
C LEU A 121 -8.12 8.17 1.00
N TYR A 122 -9.41 8.21 0.67
CA TYR A 122 -10.33 9.28 1.05
C TYR A 122 -11.51 8.68 1.80
N LEU A 123 -11.91 9.35 2.88
CA LEU A 123 -13.10 9.03 3.65
C LEU A 123 -13.79 10.34 4.06
N SER A 124 -15.10 10.40 3.94
CA SER A 124 -15.89 11.49 4.53
C SER A 124 -17.19 10.97 5.12
N ALA A 125 -17.56 11.52 6.27
CA ALA A 125 -18.80 11.23 6.94
C ALA A 125 -19.40 12.49 7.56
N SER A 126 -20.72 12.56 7.56
CA SER A 126 -21.49 13.69 8.05
C SER A 126 -22.36 13.31 9.24
N SER A 127 -22.66 14.31 10.05
CA SER A 127 -23.64 14.28 11.14
C SER A 127 -24.48 15.56 11.09
N GLU A 128 -25.44 15.72 12.01
CA GLU A 128 -26.20 16.97 12.15
C GLU A 128 -25.31 18.19 12.45
N GLU A 129 -24.13 17.95 13.03
CA GLU A 129 -23.21 19.00 13.48
C GLU A 129 -22.22 19.45 12.39
N GLY A 130 -22.10 18.66 11.32
CA GLY A 130 -21.16 18.92 10.23
C GLY A 130 -20.49 17.66 9.69
N LYS A 131 -19.52 17.88 8.82
CA LYS A 131 -18.79 16.87 8.05
C LYS A 131 -17.34 16.78 8.47
N ILE A 132 -16.85 15.55 8.56
CA ILE A 132 -15.43 15.24 8.73
C ILE A 132 -14.90 14.58 7.46
N ILE A 133 -13.78 15.10 6.95
CA ILE A 133 -13.06 14.58 5.79
C ILE A 133 -11.69 14.09 6.27
N GLN A 134 -11.32 12.88 5.86
CA GLN A 134 -10.07 12.21 6.18
C GLN A 134 -9.36 11.78 4.89
N ARG A 135 -8.06 12.01 4.81
CA ARG A 135 -7.20 11.55 3.70
C ARG A 135 -5.96 10.86 4.25
N LEU A 136 -5.57 9.74 3.65
CA LEU A 136 -4.39 8.97 4.05
C LEU A 136 -3.45 8.78 2.87
N ASN A 137 -2.19 9.18 3.03
CA ASN A 137 -1.13 8.99 2.04
C ASN A 137 0.10 8.40 2.72
N PHE A 138 0.77 7.43 2.08
CA PHE A 138 2.11 7.05 2.50
C PHE A 138 3.11 8.13 2.07
N LEU A 139 3.91 8.58 3.03
CA LEU A 139 5.04 9.47 2.75
C LEU A 139 6.29 8.66 2.43
N ASP A 140 6.47 7.55 3.13
CA ASP A 140 7.52 6.55 2.91
C ASP A 140 7.10 5.18 3.47
N ALA A 141 7.99 4.19 3.38
CA ALA A 141 7.74 2.81 3.80
C ALA A 141 7.32 2.67 5.29
N SER A 142 7.73 3.60 6.14
CA SER A 142 7.51 3.55 7.58
C SER A 142 6.35 4.43 8.04
N THR A 143 5.93 5.44 7.27
CA THR A 143 5.00 6.47 7.74
C THR A 143 3.89 6.79 6.74
N ALA A 144 2.65 6.64 7.20
CA ALA A 144 1.45 7.16 6.55
C ALA A 144 0.99 8.44 7.25
N LEU A 145 0.61 9.45 6.49
CA LEU A 145 0.11 10.72 6.97
C LEU A 145 -1.40 10.77 6.83
N LEU A 146 -2.09 10.91 7.95
CA LEU A 146 -3.52 11.14 8.03
C LEU A 146 -3.78 12.65 8.13
N ARG A 147 -4.51 13.20 7.16
CA ARG A 147 -5.04 14.57 7.18
C ARG A 147 -6.50 14.53 7.56
N ILE A 148 -6.90 15.36 8.52
CA ILE A 148 -8.27 15.46 9.03
C ILE A 148 -8.73 16.90 8.87
N HIS A 149 -9.92 17.08 8.30
CA HIS A 149 -10.59 18.36 8.13
C HIS A 149 -12.03 18.25 8.64
N SER A 150 -12.52 19.29 9.32
CA SER A 150 -13.91 19.39 9.77
C SER A 150 -14.45 20.77 9.42
N ASP A 151 -15.65 20.84 8.86
CA ASP A 151 -16.32 22.12 8.53
C ASP A 151 -17.13 22.70 9.70
N ALA A 152 -17.33 21.92 10.78
CA ALA A 152 -18.14 22.32 11.93
C ALA A 152 -17.49 23.37 12.86
N GLY A 153 -16.17 23.63 12.73
CA GLY A 153 -15.42 24.49 13.66
C GLY A 153 -15.37 23.99 15.12
N LYS A 154 -15.80 22.75 15.37
CA LYS A 154 -15.85 22.12 16.70
C LYS A 154 -14.55 21.45 17.09
N GLU A 155 -14.33 21.31 18.39
CA GLU A 155 -13.24 20.48 18.92
C GLU A 155 -13.42 19.01 18.49
N LEU A 156 -12.32 18.37 18.10
CA LEU A 156 -12.30 16.96 17.74
C LEU A 156 -11.64 16.13 18.85
N SER A 157 -12.13 14.91 19.04
CA SER A 157 -11.50 13.90 19.88
C SER A 157 -11.12 12.69 19.03
N LEU A 158 -9.87 12.26 19.17
CA LEU A 158 -9.32 11.11 18.47
C LEU A 158 -8.94 10.02 19.47
N THR A 159 -9.21 8.77 19.10
CA THR A 159 -8.86 7.57 19.89
C THR A 159 -8.79 6.38 18.95
N ALA A 160 -8.17 5.27 19.38
CA ALA A 160 -8.26 4.03 18.62
C ALA A 160 -9.59 3.31 18.88
N SER A 161 -10.14 2.71 17.82
CA SER A 161 -11.10 1.62 17.93
C SER A 161 -10.34 0.30 18.02
N GLN A 162 -10.48 -0.38 19.16
CA GLN A 162 -10.05 -1.75 19.41
C GLN A 162 -8.60 -2.05 18.96
N TRP A 163 -7.64 -1.83 19.86
CA TRP A 163 -6.30 -2.39 19.71
C TRP A 163 -6.34 -3.93 19.67
N GLY A 164 -5.38 -4.53 18.98
CA GLY A 164 -5.18 -5.98 18.99
C GLY A 164 -4.98 -6.53 20.41
N LYS A 165 -5.39 -7.78 20.66
CA LYS A 165 -5.47 -8.36 22.01
C LYS A 165 -4.17 -8.28 22.83
N GLU A 166 -3.02 -8.36 22.18
CA GLU A 166 -1.70 -8.38 22.83
C GLU A 166 -0.98 -7.03 22.76
N ILE A 167 -1.64 -6.00 22.21
CA ILE A 167 -1.05 -4.68 22.05
C ILE A 167 -1.01 -3.95 23.39
N GLN A 168 0.18 -3.46 23.75
CA GLN A 168 0.39 -2.58 24.89
C GLN A 168 0.57 -1.14 24.42
N VAL A 169 -0.26 -0.23 24.94
CA VAL A 169 -0.29 1.17 24.54
C VAL A 169 0.26 2.06 25.64
N GLN A 170 1.15 2.96 25.25
CA GLN A 170 1.71 3.99 26.12
C GLN A 170 1.68 5.33 25.40
N THR A 171 1.71 6.42 26.16
CA THR A 171 1.81 7.78 25.63
C THR A 171 3.09 8.43 26.10
N ASP A 172 3.80 9.06 25.18
CA ASP A 172 4.97 9.89 25.44
C ASP A 172 4.80 11.24 24.74
N GLN A 173 4.61 12.30 25.53
CA GLN A 173 4.32 13.65 25.04
C GLN A 173 3.14 13.68 24.05
N ASN A 174 3.41 14.02 22.78
CA ASN A 174 2.46 14.08 21.67
C ASN A 174 2.45 12.80 20.83
N THR A 175 2.97 11.68 21.35
CA THR A 175 3.03 10.41 20.64
C THR A 175 2.36 9.30 21.43
N VAL A 176 1.58 8.46 20.74
CA VAL A 176 1.04 7.21 21.25
C VAL A 176 1.87 6.07 20.67
N ILE A 177 2.33 5.14 21.49
CA ILE A 177 3.18 4.02 21.08
C ILE A 177 2.46 2.73 21.47
N ALA A 178 2.09 1.95 20.46
CA ALA A 178 1.41 0.66 20.58
C ALA A 178 2.37 -0.46 20.18
N ARG A 179 2.68 -1.37 21.10
CA ARG A 179 3.67 -2.44 20.93
C ARG A 179 3.02 -3.81 20.89
N HIS A 180 3.39 -4.63 19.92
CA HIS A 180 3.06 -6.04 19.88
C HIS A 180 4.23 -6.89 20.40
N PRO A 181 3.99 -8.05 21.07
CA PRO A 181 5.05 -8.98 21.49
C PRO A 181 5.94 -9.51 20.36
N SER A 182 5.50 -9.37 19.10
CA SER A 182 6.30 -9.68 17.91
C SER A 182 7.51 -8.76 17.71
N GLY A 183 7.54 -7.61 18.39
CA GLY A 183 8.47 -6.52 18.14
C GLY A 183 7.94 -5.44 17.20
N GLU A 184 6.77 -5.63 16.59
CA GLU A 184 6.14 -4.61 15.75
C GLU A 184 5.53 -3.49 16.59
N ILE A 185 5.76 -2.25 16.17
CA ILE A 185 5.39 -1.05 16.90
C ILE A 185 4.63 -0.12 15.96
N VAL A 186 3.45 0.33 16.38
CA VAL A 186 2.74 1.46 15.76
C VAL A 186 2.97 2.70 16.62
N ALA A 187 3.42 3.79 16.00
CA ALA A 187 3.51 5.09 16.64
C ALA A 187 2.55 6.08 15.98
N LEU A 188 1.74 6.77 16.78
CA LEU A 188 0.87 7.86 16.33
C LEU A 188 1.45 9.16 16.86
N THR A 189 2.11 9.94 16.02
CA THR A 189 2.64 11.26 16.40
C THR A 189 1.67 12.33 15.94
N PHE A 190 1.31 13.22 16.85
CA PHE A 190 0.36 14.32 16.63
C PHE A 190 1.09 15.65 16.50
N THR A 191 0.51 16.62 15.79
CA THR A 191 1.05 17.99 15.74
C THR A 191 1.07 18.63 17.14
N PRO A 192 1.98 19.58 17.41
CA PRO A 192 2.18 20.14 18.77
C PRO A 192 0.96 20.81 19.40
N ASP A 193 -0.02 21.23 18.59
CA ASP A 193 -1.28 21.83 18.99
C ASP A 193 -2.32 20.81 19.53
N VAL A 194 -2.05 19.51 19.37
CA VAL A 194 -2.94 18.43 19.82
C VAL A 194 -2.58 17.98 21.23
N SER A 195 -3.55 18.01 22.15
CA SER A 195 -3.35 17.50 23.52
C SER A 195 -3.61 16.00 23.57
N VAL A 196 -2.57 15.21 23.86
CA VAL A 196 -2.65 13.73 23.98
C VAL A 196 -2.62 13.32 25.44
N LYS A 197 -3.52 12.42 25.84
CA LYS A 197 -3.57 11.82 27.17
C LYS A 197 -3.72 10.30 27.05
N GLY A 198 -2.91 9.57 27.80
CA GLY A 198 -3.08 8.13 27.97
C GLY A 198 -4.34 7.79 28.76
N THR A 199 -4.94 6.66 28.40
CA THR A 199 -6.08 6.03 29.09
C THR A 199 -5.76 4.55 29.29
N ASP A 200 -6.67 3.76 29.88
CA ASP A 200 -6.43 2.33 30.11
C ASP A 200 -6.22 1.58 28.78
N ASN A 201 -4.96 1.17 28.52
CA ASN A 201 -4.46 0.57 27.28
C ASN A 201 -4.95 1.25 25.98
N ASN A 202 -5.16 2.57 26.01
CA ASN A 202 -5.56 3.36 24.85
C ASN A 202 -5.17 4.85 25.06
N TYR A 203 -5.63 5.74 24.20
CA TYR A 203 -5.37 7.18 24.31
C TYR A 203 -6.61 8.01 23.98
N GLN A 204 -6.57 9.27 24.39
CA GLN A 204 -7.45 10.31 23.90
C GLN A 204 -6.62 11.52 23.47
N ALA A 205 -6.73 11.91 22.21
CA ALA A 205 -6.17 13.15 21.68
C ALA A 205 -7.30 14.16 21.47
N LYS A 206 -7.05 15.43 21.78
CA LYS A 206 -7.98 16.55 21.59
C LYS A 206 -7.37 17.58 20.66
N ILE A 207 -8.14 17.94 19.64
CA ILE A 207 -7.82 19.00 18.70
C ILE A 207 -8.77 20.16 19.00
N ASN A 208 -8.20 21.34 19.21
CA ASN A 208 -9.01 22.54 19.38
C ASN A 208 -9.72 22.87 18.06
N GLY A 209 -10.96 23.37 18.13
CA GLY A 209 -11.74 23.73 16.94
C GLY A 209 -10.96 24.69 16.04
N SER A 210 -10.73 24.27 14.79
CA SER A 210 -9.97 25.01 13.79
C SER A 210 -10.54 24.70 12.41
N GLU A 211 -10.57 25.71 11.53
CA GLU A 211 -10.89 25.51 10.11
C GLU A 211 -9.69 24.91 9.34
N HIS A 212 -8.52 24.81 9.97
CA HIS A 212 -7.32 24.22 9.37
C HIS A 212 -7.28 22.71 9.52
N ASP A 213 -6.55 22.07 8.60
CA ASP A 213 -6.32 20.63 8.69
C ASP A 213 -5.44 20.27 9.88
N THR A 214 -5.76 19.14 10.52
CA THR A 214 -4.86 18.48 11.47
C THR A 214 -4.20 17.28 10.82
N TYR A 215 -2.95 17.01 11.20
CA TYR A 215 -2.15 15.91 10.68
C TYR A 215 -1.75 14.94 11.79
N VAL A 216 -1.81 13.65 11.48
CA VAL A 216 -1.31 12.57 12.35
C VAL A 216 -0.36 11.71 11.52
N ALA A 217 0.88 11.54 11.99
CA ALA A 217 1.82 10.59 11.41
C ALA A 217 1.56 9.22 12.06
N ILE A 218 1.13 8.26 11.26
CA ILE A 218 0.94 6.86 11.63
C ILE A 218 2.17 6.11 11.13
N SER A 219 3.06 5.74 12.04
CA SER A 219 4.30 5.05 11.70
C SER A 219 4.32 3.59 12.16
N PHE A 220 5.03 2.75 11.42
CA PHE A 220 5.16 1.32 11.68
C PHE A 220 6.64 0.92 11.69
N TYR A 221 7.07 0.31 12.80
CA TYR A 221 8.46 -0.08 13.04
C TYR A 221 8.55 -1.54 13.45
N THR A 222 9.73 -2.15 13.25
CA THR A 222 10.01 -3.56 13.58
C THR A 222 10.83 -3.74 14.86
N GLY A 223 11.14 -2.64 15.56
CA GLY A 223 11.78 -2.67 16.88
C GLY A 223 12.14 -1.30 17.43
N GLU A 224 12.64 -1.26 18.67
CA GLU A 224 12.91 -0.02 19.43
C GLU A 224 13.97 0.89 18.79
N LYS A 225 14.94 0.30 18.06
CA LYS A 225 15.96 1.07 17.35
C LYS A 225 15.34 1.90 16.22
N GLU A 226 14.46 1.29 15.44
CA GLU A 226 13.72 1.97 14.38
C GLU A 226 12.75 3.01 14.94
N LEU A 227 12.05 2.68 16.03
CA LEU A 227 11.20 3.65 16.74
C LEU A 227 11.99 4.89 17.14
N SER A 228 13.14 4.72 17.79
CA SER A 228 13.96 5.84 18.28
C SER A 228 14.37 6.80 17.15
N ALA A 229 14.79 6.27 16.00
CA ALA A 229 15.13 7.08 14.82
C ALA A 229 13.88 7.67 14.15
N GLY A 230 12.79 6.89 14.12
CA GLY A 230 11.55 7.25 13.45
C GLY A 230 10.75 8.35 14.14
N LEU A 231 10.80 8.46 15.48
CA LEU A 231 10.10 9.51 16.22
C LEU A 231 10.54 10.92 15.81
N GLN A 232 11.85 11.14 15.66
CA GLN A 232 12.40 12.42 15.19
C GLN A 232 11.95 12.72 13.75
N LYS A 233 11.96 11.70 12.89
CA LYS A 233 11.50 11.81 11.51
C LYS A 233 10.01 12.17 11.42
N ALA A 234 9.17 11.54 12.24
CA ALA A 234 7.74 11.83 12.30
C ALA A 234 7.47 13.28 12.73
N GLN A 235 8.20 13.79 13.73
CA GLN A 235 8.11 15.19 14.14
C GLN A 235 8.51 16.16 13.02
N LEU A 236 9.62 15.87 12.31
CA LEU A 236 10.08 16.68 11.18
C LEU A 236 9.04 16.71 10.05
N VAL A 237 8.46 15.56 9.71
CA VAL A 237 7.38 15.44 8.72
C VAL A 237 6.18 16.31 9.10
N LEU A 238 5.77 16.28 10.37
CA LEU A 238 4.62 17.06 10.83
C LEU A 238 4.88 18.57 10.88
N SER A 239 6.14 19.00 10.92
CA SER A 239 6.48 20.42 10.79
C SER A 239 6.31 20.96 9.36
N ASN A 240 6.39 20.08 8.35
CA ASN A 240 6.20 20.44 6.94
C ASN A 240 5.50 19.31 6.14
N PRO A 241 4.23 18.99 6.44
CA PRO A 241 3.54 17.84 5.85
C PRO A 241 3.36 17.98 4.33
N GLN A 242 3.33 19.21 3.82
CA GLN A 242 3.13 19.50 2.41
C GLN A 242 4.24 18.96 1.52
N GLU A 243 5.48 18.89 2.02
CA GLU A 243 6.61 18.34 1.26
C GLU A 243 6.41 16.86 0.97
N GLY A 244 6.04 16.07 1.98
CA GLY A 244 5.74 14.65 1.83
C GLY A 244 4.51 14.40 0.93
N LEU A 245 3.45 15.19 1.09
CA LEU A 245 2.25 15.09 0.24
C LEU A 245 2.56 15.46 -1.22
N LYS A 246 3.43 16.45 -1.44
CA LYS A 246 3.92 16.82 -2.77
C LYS A 246 4.75 15.70 -3.39
N ALA A 247 5.69 15.12 -2.65
CA ALA A 247 6.49 13.99 -3.13
C ALA A 247 5.62 12.77 -3.49
N ASN A 248 4.62 12.44 -2.65
CA ASN A 248 3.63 11.41 -2.96
C ASN A 248 2.87 11.74 -4.26
N LYS A 249 2.41 12.99 -4.41
CA LYS A 249 1.71 13.46 -5.63
C LYS A 249 2.58 13.30 -6.88
N GLU A 250 3.79 13.83 -6.84
CA GLU A 250 4.71 13.82 -7.97
C GLU A 250 5.10 12.39 -8.37
N ARG A 251 5.31 11.49 -7.41
CA ARG A 251 5.59 10.08 -7.66
C ARG A 251 4.43 9.40 -8.41
N TRP A 252 3.21 9.53 -7.91
CA TRP A 252 2.04 8.91 -8.56
C TRP A 252 1.70 9.53 -9.90
N GLU A 253 1.74 10.86 -10.04
CA GLU A 253 1.54 11.52 -11.34
C GLU A 253 2.65 11.14 -12.33
N GLY A 254 3.87 10.94 -11.86
CA GLY A 254 5.00 10.42 -12.64
C GLY A 254 4.74 9.01 -13.17
N TYR A 255 4.29 8.09 -12.32
CA TYR A 255 3.91 6.74 -12.74
C TYR A 255 2.82 6.77 -13.81
N LEU A 256 1.73 7.49 -13.56
CA LEU A 256 0.60 7.59 -14.48
C LEU A 256 1.00 8.24 -15.81
N THR A 257 1.85 9.26 -15.79
CA THR A 257 2.30 9.93 -17.02
C THR A 257 3.14 9.01 -17.90
N LYS A 258 3.95 8.12 -17.32
CA LYS A 258 4.80 7.19 -18.07
C LYS A 258 4.01 6.03 -18.69
N ILE A 259 2.94 5.57 -18.05
CA ILE A 259 2.19 4.38 -18.48
C ILE A 259 0.96 4.68 -19.35
N LEU A 260 0.35 5.86 -19.20
CA LEU A 260 -0.85 6.23 -19.95
C LEU A 260 -0.50 6.59 -21.41
N ARG A 261 -1.13 5.87 -22.34
CA ARG A 261 -0.78 5.86 -23.75
C ARG A 261 -1.74 6.72 -24.56
N LYS A 262 -1.21 7.71 -25.27
CA LYS A 262 -2.02 8.62 -26.13
C LYS A 262 -2.58 7.95 -27.38
N ASP A 263 -2.01 6.82 -27.78
CA ASP A 263 -2.41 6.03 -28.95
C ASP A 263 -3.47 4.97 -28.64
N MET A 264 -3.89 4.84 -27.38
CA MET A 264 -4.93 3.93 -26.91
C MET A 264 -6.22 4.68 -26.57
N LYS A 265 -7.35 3.98 -26.59
CA LYS A 265 -8.63 4.55 -26.15
C LYS A 265 -8.62 4.79 -24.63
N PRO A 266 -9.25 5.88 -24.13
CA PRO A 266 -9.30 6.20 -22.70
C PRO A 266 -9.89 5.10 -21.81
N GLU A 267 -10.75 4.24 -22.34
CA GLU A 267 -11.31 3.09 -21.59
C GLU A 267 -10.25 2.09 -21.11
N TYR A 268 -9.09 2.01 -21.78
CA TYR A 268 -7.98 1.15 -21.38
C TYR A 268 -7.10 1.74 -20.28
N ASP A 269 -7.17 3.06 -20.07
CA ASP A 269 -6.35 3.76 -19.07
C ASP A 269 -6.62 3.20 -17.69
N ARG A 270 -7.88 2.93 -17.35
CA ARG A 270 -8.25 2.35 -16.05
C ARG A 270 -7.61 0.97 -15.81
N ILE A 271 -7.40 0.17 -16.86
CA ILE A 271 -6.73 -1.13 -16.75
C ILE A 271 -5.24 -0.92 -16.47
N ALA A 272 -4.59 0.00 -17.20
CA ALA A 272 -3.19 0.33 -16.98
C ALA A 272 -2.94 0.90 -15.57
N VAL A 273 -3.80 1.83 -15.12
CA VAL A 273 -3.73 2.40 -13.77
C VAL A 273 -3.95 1.32 -12.71
N LYS A 274 -4.93 0.41 -12.91
CA LYS A 274 -5.14 -0.70 -11.98
C LYS A 274 -3.91 -1.61 -11.88
N ALA A 275 -3.24 -1.89 -13.00
CA ALA A 275 -2.01 -2.69 -13.01
C ALA A 275 -0.88 -2.00 -12.23
N VAL A 276 -0.69 -0.69 -12.42
CA VAL A 276 0.30 0.09 -11.65
C VAL A 276 -0.02 0.09 -10.15
N VAL A 277 -1.28 0.36 -9.78
CA VAL A 277 -1.70 0.31 -8.37
C VAL A 277 -1.48 -1.07 -7.76
N THR A 278 -1.75 -2.14 -8.54
CA THR A 278 -1.52 -3.52 -8.09
C THR A 278 -0.03 -3.82 -7.86
N LEU A 279 0.84 -3.43 -8.80
CA LEU A 279 2.29 -3.62 -8.65
C LEU A 279 2.83 -2.82 -7.46
N ILE A 280 2.45 -1.55 -7.32
CA ILE A 280 2.95 -0.68 -6.24
C ILE A 280 2.40 -1.11 -4.87
N SER A 281 1.15 -1.56 -4.76
CA SER A 281 0.63 -2.11 -3.50
C SER A 281 1.28 -3.44 -3.08
N ASN A 282 1.96 -4.11 -4.01
CA ASN A 282 2.74 -5.32 -3.76
C ASN A 282 4.23 -5.05 -3.50
N TRP A 283 4.70 -3.81 -3.63
CA TRP A 283 6.08 -3.43 -3.34
C TRP A 283 6.39 -3.49 -1.84
N ARG A 284 7.49 -4.12 -1.45
CA ARG A 284 8.03 -4.13 -0.10
C ARG A 284 9.49 -3.67 -0.08
N THR A 285 9.83 -2.84 0.89
CA THR A 285 11.22 -2.49 1.19
C THR A 285 11.91 -3.61 1.97
N HIS A 286 13.23 -3.50 2.11
CA HIS A 286 14.07 -4.42 2.86
C HIS A 286 13.52 -4.71 4.28
N ARG A 287 13.54 -5.98 4.69
CA ARG A 287 13.14 -6.44 6.02
C ARG A 287 13.67 -7.84 6.27
N GLY A 288 14.35 -8.03 7.40
CA GLY A 288 14.92 -9.33 7.76
C GLY A 288 15.86 -9.85 6.66
N GLY A 289 15.53 -11.02 6.10
CA GLY A 289 16.26 -11.66 5.00
C GLY A 289 16.15 -10.95 3.65
N LEU A 290 15.19 -10.05 3.45
CA LEU A 290 15.06 -9.32 2.19
C LEU A 290 15.98 -8.09 2.24
N LEU A 291 17.11 -8.13 1.52
CA LEU A 291 18.16 -7.10 1.59
C LEU A 291 17.95 -5.96 0.59
N HIS A 292 17.25 -6.25 -0.51
CA HIS A 292 16.77 -5.26 -1.47
C HIS A 292 15.24 -5.20 -1.47
N GLU A 293 14.72 -4.15 -2.10
CA GLU A 293 13.29 -4.00 -2.32
C GLU A 293 12.79 -4.92 -3.42
N GLY A 294 11.49 -5.22 -3.40
CA GLY A 294 10.91 -6.07 -4.44
C GLY A 294 9.39 -6.08 -4.43
N ILE A 295 8.82 -6.82 -5.38
CA ILE A 295 7.38 -6.96 -5.56
C ILE A 295 6.97 -8.37 -5.16
N VAL A 296 6.09 -8.47 -4.16
CA VAL A 296 5.46 -9.74 -3.82
C VAL A 296 4.36 -10.07 -4.85
N PRO A 297 4.07 -11.33 -5.23
CA PRO A 297 3.03 -11.64 -6.20
C PRO A 297 1.65 -11.15 -5.76
N SER A 298 1.34 -11.26 -4.46
CA SER A 298 0.14 -10.67 -3.89
C SER A 298 0.23 -10.56 -2.38
N HIS A 299 0.05 -9.35 -1.87
CA HIS A 299 -0.08 -9.14 -0.44
C HIS A 299 -1.44 -9.61 0.13
N ALA A 300 -2.44 -9.86 -0.73
CA ALA A 300 -3.75 -10.36 -0.34
C ALA A 300 -3.73 -11.86 0.02
N ALA A 301 -2.82 -12.63 -0.59
CA ALA A 301 -2.64 -14.06 -0.31
C ALA A 301 -1.45 -14.25 0.64
N TYR A 302 -1.71 -14.86 1.80
CA TYR A 302 -0.70 -14.94 2.87
C TYR A 302 0.60 -15.65 2.44
N TYR A 303 0.50 -16.70 1.62
CA TYR A 303 1.64 -17.48 1.13
C TYR A 303 2.41 -16.80 0.00
N PHE A 304 1.94 -15.64 -0.47
CA PHE A 304 2.57 -14.84 -1.52
C PHE A 304 3.32 -13.61 -0.98
N VAL A 305 3.64 -13.54 0.32
CA VAL A 305 4.41 -12.42 0.90
C VAL A 305 5.90 -12.78 1.02
N GLY A 306 6.57 -12.78 -0.12
CA GLY A 306 8.00 -13.02 -0.35
C GLY A 306 8.36 -12.58 -1.77
N PHE A 307 9.57 -12.86 -2.26
CA PHE A 307 9.92 -12.64 -3.68
C PHE A 307 10.17 -13.97 -4.37
N TRP A 308 9.66 -14.13 -5.59
CA TRP A 308 9.76 -15.35 -6.40
C TRP A 308 10.50 -15.03 -7.68
N ALA A 309 11.47 -15.86 -8.05
CA ALA A 309 12.31 -15.64 -9.23
C ALA A 309 11.47 -15.32 -10.48
N TRP A 310 10.53 -16.19 -10.85
CA TRP A 310 9.73 -16.04 -12.07
C TRP A 310 8.93 -14.73 -12.13
N ASP A 311 8.27 -14.42 -11.01
CA ASP A 311 7.42 -13.27 -10.82
C ASP A 311 8.26 -11.99 -10.85
N THR A 312 9.40 -11.99 -10.15
CA THR A 312 10.37 -10.90 -10.14
C THR A 312 10.78 -10.50 -11.56
N TRP A 313 11.13 -11.45 -12.45
CA TRP A 313 11.54 -11.12 -13.82
C TRP A 313 10.44 -10.35 -14.57
N ARG A 314 9.19 -10.79 -14.43
CA ARG A 314 8.03 -10.19 -15.11
C ARG A 314 7.67 -8.83 -14.52
N PHE A 315 7.70 -8.72 -13.19
CA PHE A 315 7.43 -7.46 -12.50
C PHE A 315 8.49 -6.43 -12.82
N SER A 316 9.78 -6.80 -12.83
CA SER A 316 10.87 -5.89 -13.19
C SER A 316 10.77 -5.38 -14.63
N ALA A 317 10.41 -6.24 -15.59
CA ALA A 317 10.16 -5.79 -16.97
C ALA A 317 8.98 -4.80 -17.09
N ALA A 318 7.93 -4.97 -16.27
CA ALA A 318 6.83 -4.01 -16.21
C ALA A 318 7.24 -2.69 -15.53
N LEU A 319 7.94 -2.79 -14.40
CA LEU A 319 8.44 -1.67 -13.61
C LEU A 319 9.44 -0.81 -14.39
N ALA A 320 10.27 -1.40 -15.26
CA ALA A 320 11.24 -0.67 -16.09
C ALA A 320 10.65 0.56 -16.79
N LYS A 321 9.36 0.52 -17.14
CA LYS A 321 8.64 1.59 -17.84
C LYS A 321 8.30 2.79 -16.96
N PHE A 322 8.18 2.60 -15.65
CA PHE A 322 7.68 3.66 -14.76
C PHE A 322 8.45 3.86 -13.46
N ASP A 323 9.07 2.80 -12.94
CA ASP A 323 9.94 2.79 -11.76
C ASP A 323 11.16 1.85 -11.98
N PRO A 324 12.13 2.27 -12.81
CA PRO A 324 13.27 1.43 -13.16
C PRO A 324 14.24 1.15 -12.01
N GLU A 325 14.30 2.00 -10.98
CA GLU A 325 15.15 1.73 -9.81
C GLU A 325 14.56 0.60 -8.96
N LEU A 326 13.24 0.63 -8.71
CA LEU A 326 12.57 -0.51 -8.09
C LEU A 326 12.67 -1.78 -8.94
N ALA A 327 12.66 -1.66 -10.28
CA ALA A 327 12.88 -2.80 -11.17
C ALA A 327 14.25 -3.45 -10.95
N LYS A 328 15.31 -2.64 -10.82
CA LYS A 328 16.68 -3.09 -10.54
C LYS A 328 16.78 -3.74 -9.17
N ASP A 329 16.23 -3.11 -8.14
CA ASP A 329 16.26 -3.67 -6.78
C ASP A 329 15.49 -4.98 -6.68
N ASN A 330 14.35 -5.09 -7.35
CA ASN A 330 13.59 -6.34 -7.40
C ASN A 330 14.41 -7.47 -8.05
N ILE A 331 15.23 -7.17 -9.08
CA ILE A 331 16.20 -8.14 -9.62
C ILE A 331 17.26 -8.48 -8.56
N ARG A 332 17.94 -7.47 -8.00
CA ARG A 332 19.01 -7.65 -6.99
C ARG A 332 18.57 -8.53 -5.82
N ALA A 333 17.33 -8.36 -5.35
CA ALA A 333 16.77 -9.14 -4.25
C ALA A 333 16.90 -10.65 -4.47
N MET A 334 16.63 -11.14 -5.68
CA MET A 334 16.79 -12.57 -5.99
C MET A 334 18.25 -13.01 -6.10
N PHE A 335 19.14 -12.10 -6.49
CA PHE A 335 20.57 -12.36 -6.61
C PHE A 335 21.32 -12.34 -5.28
N ASP A 336 20.79 -11.68 -4.24
CA ASP A 336 21.31 -11.78 -2.87
C ASP A 336 21.43 -13.23 -2.39
N TYR A 337 20.60 -14.12 -2.94
CA TYR A 337 20.54 -15.54 -2.61
C TYR A 337 20.97 -16.46 -3.76
N GLN A 338 21.70 -15.92 -4.74
CA GLN A 338 22.34 -16.75 -5.76
C GLN A 338 23.31 -17.74 -5.10
N GLN A 339 23.16 -19.02 -5.43
CA GLN A 339 23.98 -20.09 -4.86
C GLN A 339 25.39 -20.10 -5.46
N PRO A 340 26.39 -20.68 -4.75
CA PRO A 340 27.77 -20.75 -5.25
C PRO A 340 27.94 -21.44 -6.61
N ASP A 341 27.01 -22.32 -6.99
CA ASP A 341 27.02 -23.00 -8.29
C ASP A 341 26.27 -22.23 -9.40
N GLY A 342 25.72 -21.06 -9.09
CA GLY A 342 25.03 -20.15 -9.99
C GLY A 342 23.50 -20.20 -9.92
N MET A 343 22.89 -21.14 -9.20
CA MET A 343 21.43 -21.24 -9.09
C MET A 343 20.83 -19.99 -8.45
N ILE A 344 19.79 -19.42 -9.07
CA ILE A 344 18.87 -18.51 -8.38
C ILE A 344 17.75 -19.35 -7.78
N ILE A 345 17.52 -19.21 -6.48
CA ILE A 345 16.54 -20.02 -5.75
C ILE A 345 15.09 -19.61 -6.09
N ASP A 346 14.12 -20.48 -5.80
CA ASP A 346 12.71 -20.27 -6.15
C ASP A 346 12.14 -19.00 -5.52
N CYS A 347 12.21 -18.92 -4.19
CA CYS A 347 11.65 -17.81 -3.44
C CYS A 347 12.42 -17.47 -2.16
N ILE A 348 12.31 -16.21 -1.76
CA ILE A 348 12.95 -15.62 -0.59
C ILE A 348 11.95 -14.87 0.28
N TYR A 349 12.18 -14.86 1.59
CA TYR A 349 11.27 -14.31 2.59
C TYR A 349 12.00 -13.42 3.61
N THR A 350 11.22 -12.76 4.48
CA THR A 350 11.75 -11.98 5.60
C THR A 350 12.46 -12.86 6.63
N ASP A 351 12.07 -14.12 6.77
CA ASP A 351 12.86 -15.15 7.46
C ASP A 351 13.61 -16.01 6.43
N PRO A 352 14.94 -15.91 6.34
CA PRO A 352 15.73 -16.73 5.41
C PRO A 352 15.58 -18.24 5.61
N ALA A 353 15.15 -18.71 6.78
CA ALA A 353 14.91 -20.12 7.03
C ALA A 353 13.75 -20.69 6.18
N GLU A 354 12.84 -19.83 5.71
CA GLU A 354 11.71 -20.18 4.85
C GLU A 354 12.08 -20.16 3.35
N ASN A 355 13.29 -19.71 2.99
CA ASN A 355 13.72 -19.62 1.59
C ASN A 355 13.69 -20.99 0.89
N ASN A 356 13.08 -21.07 -0.30
CA ASN A 356 13.01 -22.32 -1.05
C ASN A 356 14.17 -22.45 -2.04
N ALA A 357 15.23 -23.17 -1.64
CA ALA A 357 16.37 -23.51 -2.49
C ALA A 357 16.27 -24.89 -3.15
N ARG A 358 15.12 -25.57 -3.08
CA ARG A 358 14.95 -26.93 -3.67
C ARG A 358 14.95 -26.90 -5.19
N ASP A 359 14.48 -25.81 -5.76
CA ASP A 359 14.31 -25.61 -7.18
C ASP A 359 14.60 -24.16 -7.59
N SER A 360 14.55 -23.94 -8.89
CA SER A 360 14.63 -22.63 -9.51
C SER A 360 13.37 -22.39 -10.35
N LYS A 361 13.30 -21.27 -11.05
CA LYS A 361 12.21 -20.96 -11.99
C LYS A 361 12.74 -20.56 -13.35
N PRO A 362 11.93 -20.68 -14.43
CA PRO A 362 12.48 -20.56 -15.77
C PRO A 362 13.20 -19.20 -15.99
N PRO A 363 14.34 -19.16 -16.70
CA PRO A 363 15.28 -18.06 -16.62
C PRO A 363 14.96 -16.90 -17.58
N LEU A 364 13.93 -16.10 -17.27
CA LEU A 364 13.63 -14.86 -18.02
C LEU A 364 14.41 -13.63 -17.55
N VAL A 365 15.37 -13.80 -16.64
CA VAL A 365 16.08 -12.69 -16.01
C VAL A 365 16.91 -11.86 -17.01
N SER A 366 17.56 -12.46 -18.00
CA SER A 366 18.30 -11.71 -19.02
C SER A 366 17.38 -10.81 -19.85
N TRP A 367 16.15 -11.27 -20.15
CA TRP A 367 15.14 -10.46 -20.81
C TRP A 367 14.68 -9.29 -19.92
N ALA A 368 14.48 -9.52 -18.62
CA ALA A 368 14.10 -8.46 -17.70
C ALA A 368 15.19 -7.40 -17.55
N VAL A 369 16.46 -7.81 -17.46
CA VAL A 369 17.63 -6.90 -17.42
C VAL A 369 17.75 -6.09 -18.72
N ASP A 370 17.51 -6.71 -19.88
CA ASP A 370 17.49 -6.03 -21.18
C ASP A 370 16.33 -5.03 -21.32
N GLU A 371 15.13 -5.36 -20.81
CA GLU A 371 14.00 -4.42 -20.75
C GLU A 371 14.36 -3.21 -19.86
N ILE A 372 14.96 -3.43 -18.68
CA ILE A 372 15.45 -2.32 -17.83
C ILE A 372 16.46 -1.46 -18.58
N PHE A 373 17.42 -2.08 -19.27
CA PHE A 373 18.41 -1.36 -20.06
C PHE A 373 17.77 -0.55 -21.19
N THR A 374 16.76 -1.10 -21.87
CA THR A 374 16.02 -0.39 -22.94
C THR A 374 15.40 0.91 -22.45
N HIS A 375 14.91 0.96 -21.21
CA HIS A 375 14.31 2.18 -20.63
C HIS A 375 15.29 3.10 -19.90
N THR A 376 16.51 2.63 -19.57
CA THR A 376 17.45 3.38 -18.73
C THR A 376 18.78 3.72 -19.41
N ASN A 377 19.21 2.94 -20.40
CA ASN A 377 20.55 2.93 -20.98
C ASN A 377 21.67 2.78 -19.92
N ASP A 378 21.37 2.18 -18.77
CA ASP A 378 22.30 2.03 -17.66
C ASP A 378 23.27 0.87 -17.88
N THR A 379 24.45 1.18 -18.42
CA THR A 379 25.52 0.19 -18.65
C THR A 379 26.22 -0.26 -17.37
N ALA A 380 26.10 0.48 -16.27
CA ALA A 380 26.65 0.07 -14.98
C ALA A 380 25.84 -1.10 -14.42
N PHE A 381 24.50 -1.03 -14.51
CA PHE A 381 23.64 -2.15 -14.14
C PHE A 381 23.88 -3.39 -15.01
N ILE A 382 24.11 -3.23 -16.32
CA ILE A 382 24.52 -4.36 -17.17
C ILE A 382 25.83 -4.99 -16.68
N SER A 383 26.82 -4.16 -16.35
CA SER A 383 28.12 -4.62 -15.86
C SER A 383 28.02 -5.33 -14.51
N GLU A 384 27.13 -4.86 -13.63
CA GLU A 384 26.77 -5.49 -12.35
C GLU A 384 26.13 -6.87 -12.55
N MET A 385 25.17 -6.98 -13.47
CA MET A 385 24.35 -8.19 -13.63
C MET A 385 25.03 -9.26 -14.50
N TYR A 386 25.81 -8.89 -15.51
CA TYR A 386 26.39 -9.82 -16.48
C TYR A 386 27.14 -11.02 -15.88
N PRO A 387 28.08 -10.87 -14.92
CA PRO A 387 28.77 -12.02 -14.34
C PRO A 387 27.82 -12.98 -13.60
N GLN A 388 26.79 -12.44 -12.94
CA GLN A 388 25.79 -13.21 -12.18
C GLN A 388 24.85 -13.97 -13.12
N LEU A 389 24.40 -13.32 -14.20
CA LEU A 389 23.63 -13.93 -15.28
C LEU A 389 24.40 -15.07 -15.95
N MET A 390 25.70 -14.88 -16.18
CA MET A 390 26.55 -15.91 -16.76
C MET A 390 26.71 -17.12 -15.84
N ALA A 391 26.79 -16.91 -14.51
CA ALA A 391 26.80 -18.01 -13.55
C ALA A 391 25.48 -18.79 -13.58
N TYR A 392 24.34 -18.09 -13.63
CA TYR A 392 23.03 -18.73 -13.71
C TYR A 392 22.79 -19.47 -15.02
N TYR A 393 23.23 -18.89 -16.15
CA TYR A 393 23.25 -19.56 -17.45
C TYR A 393 24.06 -20.87 -17.38
N LYS A 394 25.29 -20.83 -16.88
CA LYS A 394 26.15 -22.02 -16.75
C LYS A 394 25.53 -23.07 -15.84
N TRP A 395 24.86 -22.66 -14.76
CA TRP A 395 24.18 -23.57 -13.86
C TRP A 395 23.13 -24.43 -14.58
N TRP A 396 22.29 -23.83 -15.43
CA TRP A 396 21.28 -24.56 -16.20
C TRP A 396 21.89 -25.69 -17.03
N TYR A 397 22.90 -25.39 -17.86
CA TYR A 397 23.54 -26.41 -18.69
C TYR A 397 24.33 -27.44 -17.87
N ASN A 398 24.90 -27.04 -16.73
CA ASN A 398 25.66 -27.97 -15.89
C ASN A 398 24.77 -28.90 -15.05
N LYS A 399 23.57 -28.45 -14.66
CA LYS A 399 22.74 -29.11 -13.64
C LYS A 399 21.38 -29.56 -14.13
N ARG A 400 20.95 -29.10 -15.30
CA ARG A 400 19.61 -29.35 -15.86
C ARG A 400 19.66 -29.84 -17.32
N ASP A 401 20.82 -30.10 -17.89
CA ASP A 401 20.95 -30.78 -19.19
C ASP A 401 21.51 -32.20 -19.00
N HIS A 402 20.63 -33.14 -18.64
CA HIS A 402 21.01 -34.49 -18.21
C HIS A 402 21.80 -35.27 -19.28
N ASN A 403 21.41 -35.15 -20.55
CA ASN A 403 22.03 -35.86 -21.66
C ASN A 403 23.05 -34.99 -22.43
N ARG A 404 23.31 -33.76 -21.97
CA ARG A 404 24.30 -32.81 -22.51
C ARG A 404 24.05 -32.47 -23.99
N ASN A 405 22.79 -32.41 -24.40
CA ASN A 405 22.43 -32.11 -25.78
C ASN A 405 22.16 -30.61 -26.04
N GLY A 406 22.36 -29.75 -25.04
CA GLY A 406 22.11 -28.33 -25.10
C GLY A 406 20.66 -27.93 -24.77
N MET A 407 19.81 -28.87 -24.32
CA MET A 407 18.43 -28.60 -23.93
C MET A 407 18.21 -28.95 -22.45
N CYS A 408 17.92 -27.92 -21.66
CA CYS A 408 17.67 -28.08 -20.23
C CYS A 408 16.26 -28.63 -19.94
N VAL A 409 16.13 -29.38 -18.84
CA VAL A 409 14.88 -29.99 -18.31
C VAL A 409 14.64 -29.66 -16.84
#